data_AF-A0A918C986-F1
#
_entry.id   AF-A0A918C986-F1
#
_cell.length_a   1.000
_cell.length_b   1.000
_cell.length_c   1.000
_cell.angle_alpha   90.00
_cell.angle_beta   90.00
_cell.angle_gamma   90.00
#
_symmetry.space_group_name_H-M   'P 1'
#
loop_
_entity.id
_entity.type
_entity.pdbx_description
1 polymer ?
#
loop_
_entity_poly.entity_id
_entity_poly.type
_entity_poly.pdbx_seq_one_letter_code
_entity_poly.pdbx_strand_id
1 'polypeptide(L)'
;MKGLTPGSNRARFLEACSGEPRNVEQLLQQADPVGRMSEVAGRKIIDSLLKRGLIARAAVGTYILTPAGEDELDHLFKHTHPELFDQTPPERVTT
;
A
#
# COMPACT_ATOMS: atom_id res chain seq x y z
N MET A 1 13.81 8.55 -9.18
CA MET A 1 13.09 8.02 -8.01
C MET A 1 11.64 7.88 -8.46
N LYS A 2 11.21 6.67 -8.84
CA LYS A 2 9.94 6.46 -9.53
C LYS A 2 8.81 6.54 -8.50
N GLY A 3 7.99 7.58 -8.60
CA GLY A 3 6.76 7.72 -7.83
C GLY A 3 5.80 6.62 -8.23
N LEU A 4 5.42 5.79 -7.26
CA LEU A 4 4.28 4.91 -7.41
C LEU A 4 3.06 5.78 -7.75
N THR A 5 2.39 5.45 -8.84
CA THR A 5 1.06 5.95 -9.17
C THR A 5 0.20 5.86 -7.91
N PRO A 6 -0.65 6.87 -7.62
CA PRO A 6 -1.49 6.86 -6.43
C PRO A 6 -2.45 5.66 -6.46
N GLY A 7 -1.98 4.52 -5.98
CA GLY A 7 -2.80 3.36 -5.68
C GLY A 7 -3.89 3.79 -4.70
N SER A 8 -5.03 3.10 -4.75
CA SER A 8 -6.17 3.35 -3.85
C SER A 8 -5.68 3.59 -2.42
N ASN A 9 -6.38 4.42 -1.63
CA ASN A 9 -5.98 4.78 -0.26
C ASN A 9 -5.40 3.59 0.53
N ARG A 10 -6.00 2.40 0.38
CA ARG A 10 -5.50 1.13 0.91
C ARG A 10 -4.02 0.83 0.63
N ALA A 11 -3.55 0.94 -0.61
CA ALA A 11 -2.15 0.70 -0.98
C ALA A 11 -1.22 1.67 -0.23
N ARG A 12 -1.58 2.96 -0.20
CA ARG A 12 -0.80 3.98 0.53
C ARG A 12 -0.70 3.69 2.02
N PHE A 13 -1.77 3.19 2.65
CA PHE A 13 -1.73 2.79 4.06
C PHE A 13 -0.88 1.53 4.28
N LEU A 14 -0.88 0.56 3.35
CA LEU A 14 -0.02 -0.61 3.42
C LEU A 14 1.46 -0.25 3.25
N GLU A 15 1.78 0.62 2.28
CA GLU A 15 3.13 1.19 2.11
C GLU A 15 3.56 1.95 3.37
N ALA A 16 2.67 2.75 3.95
CA ALA A 16 2.92 3.45 5.20
C ALA A 16 3.08 2.50 6.40
N CYS A 17 2.65 1.24 6.33
CA CYS A 17 2.95 0.24 7.36
C CYS A 17 4.22 -0.57 7.05
N SER A 18 4.79 -0.42 5.84
CA SER A 18 6.00 -1.12 5.43
C SER A 18 7.25 -0.49 6.08
N GLY A 19 8.13 -1.35 6.58
CA GLY A 19 9.35 -0.97 7.30
C GLY A 19 9.12 -0.85 8.80
N GLU A 20 9.13 0.38 9.32
CA GLU A 20 9.12 0.63 10.77
C GLU A 20 7.71 0.72 11.36
N PRO A 21 7.51 0.38 12.65
CA PRO A 21 6.23 0.57 13.33
C PRO A 21 5.82 2.04 13.36
N ARG A 22 4.62 2.35 12.85
CA ARG A 22 4.11 3.74 12.78
C ARG A 22 2.78 3.90 13.53
N ASN A 23 2.59 5.06 14.13
CA ASN A 23 1.33 5.41 14.78
C ASN A 23 0.29 5.93 13.77
N VAL A 24 -0.96 6.12 14.21
CA VAL A 24 -2.06 6.58 13.35
C VAL A 24 -1.75 7.91 12.66
N GLU A 25 -1.15 8.86 13.36
CA GLU A 25 -0.83 10.19 12.82
C GLU A 25 0.22 10.09 11.70
N GLN A 26 1.28 9.32 11.94
CA GLN A 26 2.33 9.05 10.94
C GLN A 26 1.78 8.31 9.72
N LEU A 27 0.89 7.33 9.93
CA LEU A 27 0.22 6.62 8.84
C LEU A 27 -0.64 7.55 8.00
N LEU A 28 -1.38 8.46 8.62
CA LEU A 28 -2.19 9.45 7.92
C LEU A 28 -1.32 10.42 7.13
N GLN A 29 -0.24 10.92 7.73
CA GLN A 29 0.66 11.86 7.08
C GLN A 29 1.36 11.23 5.85
N GLN A 30 1.70 9.95 5.92
CA GLN A 30 2.30 9.23 4.78
C GLN A 30 1.26 8.85 3.72
N ALA A 31 0.08 8.38 4.13
CA ALA A 31 -0.94 7.93 3.18
C ALA A 31 -1.73 9.09 2.54
N ASP A 32 -1.78 10.24 3.18
CA ASP A 32 -2.48 11.44 2.74
C ASP A 32 -1.70 12.73 3.11
N PRO A 33 -0.55 12.98 2.45
CA PRO A 33 0.31 14.12 2.77
C PRO A 33 -0.35 15.49 2.49
N VAL A 34 -1.41 15.52 1.69
CA VAL A 34 -2.20 16.73 1.36
C VAL A 34 -3.35 17.00 2.34
N GLY A 35 -3.58 16.12 3.32
CA GLY A 35 -4.61 16.32 4.36
C GLY A 35 -6.03 16.41 3.82
N ARG A 36 -6.35 15.71 2.73
CA ARG A 36 -7.70 15.65 2.15
C ARG A 36 -8.61 14.68 2.91
N MET A 37 -8.03 13.76 3.69
CA MET A 37 -8.72 12.72 4.43
C MET A 37 -8.89 13.13 5.89
N SER A 38 -10.11 12.94 6.42
CA SER A 38 -10.35 13.13 7.85
C SER A 38 -9.69 12.01 8.67
N GLU A 39 -9.27 12.33 9.90
CA GLU A 39 -8.71 11.34 10.83
C GLU A 39 -9.67 10.16 11.03
N VAL A 40 -10.98 10.43 11.08
CA VAL A 40 -12.03 9.41 11.21
C VAL A 40 -12.03 8.45 10.01
N ALA A 41 -11.91 8.96 8.79
CA ALA A 41 -11.82 8.13 7.59
C ALA A 41 -10.54 7.30 7.59
N GLY A 42 -9.42 7.90 7.99
CA GLY A 42 -8.15 7.22 8.15
C GLY A 42 -8.18 6.06 9.15
N ARG A 43 -8.74 6.30 10.34
CA ARG A 43 -8.94 5.26 11.36
C ARG A 43 -9.81 4.11 10.87
N LYS A 44 -10.85 4.38 10.08
CA LYS A 44 -11.68 3.33 9.47
C LYS A 44 -10.88 2.45 8.51
N ILE A 45 -9.95 3.03 7.74
CA ILE A 45 -9.07 2.26 6.86
C ILE A 45 -8.13 1.38 7.67
N ILE A 46 -7.49 1.93 8.71
CA ILE A 46 -6.60 1.17 9.62
C ILE A 46 -7.37 0.01 10.27
N ASP A 47 -8.58 0.26 10.78
CA ASP A 47 -9.44 -0.76 11.37
C ASP A 47 -9.80 -1.87 10.36
N SER A 48 -10.08 -1.49 9.11
CA SER A 48 -10.32 -2.44 8.03
C SER A 48 -9.09 -3.31 7.72
N LEU A 49 -7.90 -2.71 7.68
CA LEU A 49 -6.65 -3.44 7.45
C LEU A 49 -6.33 -4.41 8.59
N LEU A 50 -6.57 -4.01 9.84
CA LEU A 50 -6.43 -4.85 11.03
C LEU A 50 -7.39 -6.05 10.99
N LYS A 51 -8.68 -5.80 10.72
CA LYS A 51 -9.70 -6.86 10.62
C LYS A 51 -9.37 -7.90 9.56
N ARG A 52 -8.70 -7.48 8.49
CA ARG A 52 -8.27 -8.36 7.40
C ARG A 52 -6.93 -9.03 7.66
N GLY A 53 -6.27 -8.74 8.78
CA GLY A 53 -4.95 -9.29 9.13
C GLY A 53 -3.81 -8.80 8.24
N LEU A 54 -4.00 -7.69 7.51
CA LEU A 54 -2.98 -7.12 6.61
C LEU A 54 -1.97 -6.26 7.37
N ILE A 55 -2.38 -5.73 8.51
CA ILE A 55 -1.51 -5.02 9.44
C ILE A 55 -1.74 -5.59 10.84
N ALA A 56 -0.75 -5.47 11.72
CA ALA A 56 -0.82 -5.89 13.10
C ALA A 56 -0.37 -4.76 14.03
N ARG A 57 -0.81 -4.82 15.29
CA ARG A 57 -0.31 -3.92 16.34
C ARG A 57 1.07 -4.41 16.78
N ALA A 58 2.09 -3.56 16.64
CA ALA A 58 3.46 -3.88 17.08
C ALA A 58 3.69 -3.49 18.54
N ALA A 59 3.20 -2.31 18.93
CA ALA A 59 3.22 -1.80 20.30
C ALA A 59 1.95 -0.97 20.56
N VAL A 60 1.85 -0.39 21.76
CA VAL A 60 0.74 0.49 22.12
C VAL A 60 0.68 1.67 21.15
N GLY A 61 -0.35 1.68 20.30
CA GLY A 61 -0.60 2.77 19.35
C GLY A 61 0.19 2.71 18.04
N THR A 62 0.98 1.67 17.77
CA THR A 62 1.75 1.51 16.53
C THR A 62 1.36 0.26 15.75
N TYR A 63 1.52 0.32 14.43
CA TYR A 63 1.14 -0.71 13.48
C TYR A 63 2.29 -1.07 12.56
N ILE A 64 2.36 -2.35 12.18
CA ILE A 64 3.31 -2.92 11.22
C ILE A 64 2.57 -3.70 10.15
N LEU A 65 3.20 -3.82 8.99
CA LEU A 65 2.75 -4.70 7.92
C LEU A 65 2.92 -6.17 8.32
N THR A 66 1.93 -7.01 7.99
CA THR A 66 2.04 -8.47 8.13
C THR A 66 2.46 -9.09 6.80
N PRO A 67 2.88 -10.37 6.76
CA PRO A 67 3.14 -11.06 5.51
C PRO A 67 1.95 -11.01 4.54
N ALA A 68 0.72 -11.17 5.04
CA ALA A 68 -0.49 -11.03 4.22
C ALA A 68 -0.69 -9.60 3.68
N GLY A 69 -0.25 -8.59 4.42
CA GLY A 69 -0.21 -7.20 3.95
C GLY A 69 0.82 -6.96 2.86
N GLU A 70 1.98 -7.61 2.95
CA GLU A 70 3.03 -7.58 1.91
C GLU A 70 2.54 -8.23 0.62
N ASP A 71 1.94 -9.42 0.70
CA ASP A 71 1.35 -10.12 -0.44
C ASP A 71 0.27 -9.28 -1.13
N GLU A 72 -0.59 -8.64 -0.34
CA GLU A 72 -1.62 -7.75 -0.88
C GLU A 72 -1.02 -6.50 -1.52
N LEU A 73 0.01 -5.91 -0.92
CA LEU A 73 0.68 -4.75 -1.49
C LEU A 73 1.33 -5.08 -2.83
N ASP A 74 2.00 -6.23 -2.92
CA ASP A 74 2.57 -6.75 -4.17
C ASP A 74 1.49 -7.04 -5.22
N HIS A 75 0.37 -7.64 -4.81
CA HIS A 75 -0.77 -7.89 -5.69
C HIS A 75 -1.37 -6.59 -6.23
N LEU A 76 -1.56 -5.58 -5.38
CA LEU A 76 -2.03 -4.26 -5.78
C LEU A 76 -1.05 -3.59 -6.74
N PHE A 77 0.26 -3.74 -6.52
CA PHE A 77 1.29 -3.20 -7.39
C PHE A 77 1.25 -3.83 -8.80
N LYS A 78 1.18 -5.17 -8.88
CA LYS A 78 1.08 -5.93 -10.14
C LYS A 78 -0.20 -5.61 -10.93
N HIS A 79 -1.34 -5.48 -10.24
CA HIS A 79 -2.61 -5.16 -10.90
C HIS A 79 -2.74 -3.69 -11.33
N THR A 80 -2.02 -2.77 -10.70
CA THR A 80 -2.00 -1.34 -11.08
C THR A 80 -1.07 -1.08 -12.26
N HIS A 81 -0.12 -1.98 -12.54
CA HIS A 81 0.86 -1.88 -13.63
C HIS A 81 0.87 -3.11 -14.56
N PRO A 82 -0.24 -3.46 -15.24
CA PRO A 82 -0.24 -4.57 -16.19
C PRO A 82 0.76 -4.34 -17.34
N GLU A 83 0.98 -3.08 -17.73
CA GLU A 83 1.86 -2.67 -18.85
C GLU A 83 3.36 -2.93 -18.61
N LEU A 84 3.80 -3.14 -17.36
CA LEU A 84 5.20 -3.48 -17.07
C LEU A 84 5.53 -4.96 -17.29
N PHE A 85 4.50 -5.81 -17.36
CA PHE A 85 4.64 -7.26 -17.50
C PHE A 85 4.16 -7.78 -18.86
N ASP A 86 3.57 -6.91 -19.69
CA ASP A 86 3.22 -7.20 -21.09
C ASP A 86 4.43 -6.99 -22.02
N GLN A 87 5.54 -7.67 -21.74
CA GLN A 87 6.57 -7.86 -22.75
C GLN A 87 6.15 -9.04 -23.62
N THR A 88 5.22 -8.80 -24.53
CA THR A 88 5.11 -9.63 -25.72
C THR A 88 6.47 -9.50 -26.45
N PRO A 89 7.30 -10.56 -26.53
CA PRO A 89 8.56 -10.45 -27.27
C PRO A 89 8.21 -10.06 -28.71
N PRO A 90 8.91 -9.08 -29.33
CA PRO A 90 8.63 -8.73 -30.71
C PRO A 90 8.81 -9.97 -31.57
N GLU A 91 7.77 -10.35 -32.32
CA GLU A 91 7.88 -11.38 -33.35
C GLU A 91 9.09 -11.03 -34.23
N ARG A 92 10.11 -11.91 -34.25
CA ARG A 92 11.22 -11.75 -35.17
C ARG A 92 10.69 -11.95 -36.59
N VAL A 93 10.42 -10.84 -37.29
CA VAL A 93 10.25 -10.85 -38.74
C VAL A 93 11.60 -11.21 -39.36
N THR A 94 11.77 -12.48 -39.71
CA THR A 94 12.83 -12.91 -40.63
C THR A 94 12.45 -12.48 -42.04
N THR A 95 13.20 -11.56 -42.63
CA THR A 95 13.21 -11.31 -44.08
C THR A 95 14.58 -11.66 -44.62
#